data_AF-A0A7J4QVM4-F1
#
_entry.id   AF-A0A7J4QVM4-F1
#
_cell.length_a   1.000
_cell.length_b   1.000
_cell.length_c   1.000
_cell.angle_alpha   90.00
_cell.angle_beta   90.00
_cell.angle_gamma   90.00
#
_symmetry.space_group_name_H-M   'P 1'
#
loop_
_entity.id
_entity.type
_entity.pdbx_description
1 polymer ?
#
loop_
_entity_poly.entity_id
_entity_poly.type
_entity_poly.pdbx_seq_one_letter_code
_entity_poly.pdbx_strand_id
1 'polypeptide(L)'
;MSGLLDKAKTASSSEEKATKADTKEAKQASSAGLLTKADSKPQKKQAAKSDSSPPKTQASKPGAAEDGPDIPMILNLAGWVIIVLGAIFSLQGGGFGLIVVLIVLALGIGSIVQSQKMTGGISPLKTGLSVALAFVIAVGPYAAIMIVPTNASMAVTEVSIDEDEDVISFVVRGSFSEADAKIFADSTEVWSGSKSMSNDRASFDVPIATIFQGNSLDYTANVVKEYTIEVESSDGQKITTDIDPDFTTREVLDSATRITKVSKTSTSSNGGTTTTSTVTDGITIEAIVGLFSPSESAQDDGGHSLENLGLIPVTSDYTFKMTVKKGSSTEYIMPTVTVSGLDASWTGTFSGGTQTGKANGWLGMPGTAQNDLGTEYLQKDDFYDGSGCYSFEIEITNQYYAGDSATIYTSTNSWELDWHSEDSTQDGEMTTC
;
A
#
# COMPACT_ATOMS: atom_id res chain seq x y z
N MET A 1 68.66 -15.79 -13.75
CA MET A 1 69.71 -15.32 -12.82
C MET A 1 69.07 -15.12 -11.46
N SER A 2 69.62 -15.76 -10.44
CA SER A 2 69.26 -15.62 -9.03
C SER A 2 69.74 -14.28 -8.46
N GLY A 3 69.08 -13.81 -7.40
CA GLY A 3 69.54 -12.73 -6.53
C GLY A 3 68.38 -12.08 -5.80
N LEU A 4 67.85 -12.70 -4.74
CA LEU A 4 68.14 -12.38 -3.33
C LEU A 4 67.82 -10.92 -2.96
N LEU A 5 66.82 -10.72 -2.11
CA LEU A 5 66.94 -9.95 -0.87
C LEU A 5 65.82 -10.39 0.09
N ASP A 6 66.22 -11.16 1.08
CA ASP A 6 65.48 -11.52 2.29
C ASP A 6 65.99 -10.62 3.43
N LYS A 7 65.07 -10.12 4.26
CA LYS A 7 65.32 -9.83 5.69
C LYS A 7 63.99 -9.66 6.43
N ALA A 8 63.51 -10.80 6.91
CA ALA A 8 62.79 -11.08 8.16
C ALA A 8 62.56 -9.93 9.17
N LYS A 9 61.38 -9.94 9.81
CA LYS A 9 61.29 -10.34 11.23
C LYS A 9 59.87 -10.74 11.67
N THR A 10 59.81 -12.00 12.10
CA THR A 10 58.89 -12.72 12.98
C THR A 10 58.31 -11.97 14.18
N ALA A 11 57.05 -12.26 14.52
CA ALA A 11 56.68 -13.00 15.75
C ALA A 11 55.17 -13.32 15.77
N SER A 12 54.83 -14.61 15.84
CA SER A 12 53.54 -15.10 16.34
C SER A 12 53.75 -15.79 17.70
N SER A 13 52.70 -15.80 18.51
CA SER A 13 52.47 -16.74 19.62
C SER A 13 50.97 -16.67 19.93
N SER A 14 50.16 -17.64 19.46
CA SER A 14 49.78 -18.91 20.14
C SER A 14 48.56 -18.72 21.04
N GLU A 15 47.38 -19.25 20.65
CA GLU A 15 46.74 -20.49 21.17
C GLU A 15 46.09 -20.26 22.57
N GLU A 16 44.86 -20.66 22.92
CA GLU A 16 44.10 -21.91 22.73
C GLU A 16 42.57 -21.60 22.75
N LYS A 17 41.70 -22.25 21.96
CA LYS A 17 41.01 -23.57 22.19
C LYS A 17 40.10 -23.53 23.44
N ALA A 18 38.85 -24.00 23.49
CA ALA A 18 38.11 -24.90 22.62
C ALA A 18 36.61 -24.96 23.04
N THR A 19 35.70 -25.16 22.07
CA THR A 19 34.57 -26.17 22.01
C THR A 19 33.60 -26.35 23.21
N LYS A 20 32.31 -26.70 23.09
CA LYS A 20 31.34 -27.05 22.03
C LYS A 20 30.00 -27.38 22.75
N ALA A 21 28.87 -27.24 22.01
CA ALA A 21 27.67 -28.12 22.02
C ALA A 21 26.78 -28.15 23.29
N ASP A 22 25.46 -28.37 23.28
CA ASP A 22 24.40 -28.55 22.28
C ASP A 22 23.04 -28.60 23.05
N THR A 23 21.92 -28.54 22.32
CA THR A 23 20.58 -29.15 22.62
C THR A 23 19.46 -28.37 23.36
N LYS A 24 18.52 -27.88 22.54
CA LYS A 24 17.05 -28.15 22.45
C LYS A 24 16.05 -27.99 23.63
N GLU A 25 14.95 -27.34 23.23
CA GLU A 25 13.51 -27.67 23.39
C GLU A 25 12.73 -27.41 24.71
N ALA A 26 11.75 -26.50 24.56
CA ALA A 26 10.30 -26.68 24.80
C ALA A 26 9.60 -26.13 26.09
N LYS A 27 8.56 -25.33 25.79
CA LYS A 27 7.16 -25.35 26.31
C LYS A 27 6.72 -24.59 27.59
N GLN A 28 5.78 -23.67 27.35
CA GLN A 28 4.41 -23.52 27.91
C GLN A 28 4.12 -22.86 29.30
N ALA A 29 3.10 -21.96 29.24
CA ALA A 29 2.07 -21.61 30.24
C ALA A 29 2.51 -20.79 31.50
N SER A 30 1.72 -19.96 32.19
CA SER A 30 0.38 -19.33 32.08
C SER A 30 0.22 -18.36 33.28
N SER A 31 -0.57 -17.30 33.11
CA SER A 31 -1.31 -16.46 34.09
C SER A 31 -1.14 -16.61 35.62
N ALA A 32 -0.98 -15.49 36.36
CA ALA A 32 -1.81 -15.05 37.51
C ALA A 32 -1.20 -13.85 38.32
N GLY A 33 -2.06 -12.96 38.83
CA GLY A 33 -1.82 -12.14 40.05
C GLY A 33 -1.46 -10.65 39.85
N LEU A 34 -2.40 -9.69 39.92
CA LEU A 34 -2.99 -9.01 41.10
C LEU A 34 -2.09 -7.96 41.84
N LEU A 35 -2.38 -6.69 41.58
CA LEU A 35 -2.35 -5.45 42.42
C LEU A 35 -1.51 -5.36 43.72
N THR A 36 -0.69 -4.30 43.86
CA THR A 36 -0.52 -3.31 44.98
C THR A 36 0.89 -2.67 44.89
N LYS A 37 1.16 -1.35 45.05
CA LYS A 37 0.99 -0.42 46.20
C LYS A 37 1.46 1.00 45.75
N ALA A 38 0.73 2.09 46.10
CA ALA A 38 1.10 3.17 47.07
C ALA A 38 2.28 4.11 46.65
N ASP A 39 2.37 5.43 46.88
CA ASP A 39 1.68 6.51 47.63
C ASP A 39 2.29 7.84 47.06
N SER A 40 1.68 9.04 47.02
CA SER A 40 1.72 10.02 48.12
C SER A 40 1.18 11.40 47.67
N LYS A 41 0.55 12.11 48.61
CA LYS A 41 -0.16 13.41 48.56
C LYS A 41 0.78 14.62 48.89
N PRO A 42 0.36 15.90 48.75
CA PRO A 42 -0.28 16.60 49.89
C PRO A 42 -1.41 17.61 49.57
N GLN A 43 -2.20 17.92 50.62
CA GLN A 43 -3.45 18.70 50.70
C GLN A 43 -3.30 20.21 50.98
N LYS A 44 -4.34 21.01 50.64
CA LYS A 44 -5.27 21.81 51.52
C LYS A 44 -5.99 22.89 50.67
N LYS A 45 -7.26 23.31 50.82
CA LYS A 45 -8.15 23.54 51.98
C LYS A 45 -9.64 23.75 51.54
N GLN A 46 -10.59 23.18 52.31
CA GLN A 46 -11.91 23.68 52.85
C GLN A 46 -12.89 24.48 51.96
N ALA A 47 -14.24 24.38 52.03
CA ALA A 47 -15.30 23.67 52.80
C ALA A 47 -16.63 23.87 51.97
N ALA A 48 -17.78 23.18 52.10
CA ALA A 48 -18.46 22.55 53.22
C ALA A 48 -19.56 21.54 52.77
N LYS A 49 -19.63 20.41 53.51
CA LYS A 49 -20.77 19.62 54.03
C LYS A 49 -22.08 19.42 53.22
N SER A 50 -22.39 18.14 52.95
CA SER A 50 -23.43 17.38 53.69
C SER A 50 -23.29 15.87 53.44
N ASP A 51 -22.92 15.13 54.48
CA ASP A 51 -22.98 13.66 54.56
C ASP A 51 -24.41 13.20 54.86
N SER A 52 -24.83 12.08 54.28
CA SER A 52 -25.84 11.22 54.89
C SER A 52 -25.54 9.74 54.60
N SER A 53 -24.98 9.08 55.61
CA SER A 53 -24.98 7.62 55.77
C SER A 53 -26.42 7.08 55.93
N PRO A 54 -26.64 5.76 55.81
CA PRO A 54 -27.96 5.17 55.59
C PRO A 54 -28.83 5.20 56.85
N PRO A 55 -30.17 5.26 56.75
CA PRO A 55 -31.01 5.25 57.94
C PRO A 55 -30.99 3.86 58.59
N LYS A 56 -30.53 3.85 59.83
CA LYS A 56 -30.76 2.81 60.83
C LYS A 56 -32.25 2.55 61.02
N THR A 57 -32.58 1.27 61.12
CA THR A 57 -33.71 0.73 61.86
C THR A 57 -33.69 1.24 63.30
N GLN A 58 -34.75 1.93 63.74
CA GLN A 58 -35.08 2.08 65.15
C GLN A 58 -36.51 1.61 65.37
N ALA A 59 -36.63 0.52 66.12
CA ALA A 59 -37.86 0.07 66.73
C ALA A 59 -38.01 0.76 68.10
N SER A 60 -39.18 1.32 68.37
CA SER A 60 -39.71 1.52 69.72
C SER A 60 -41.22 1.26 69.69
N LYS A 61 -41.62 0.13 70.28
CA LYS A 61 -43.00 -0.29 70.63
C LYS A 61 -43.47 0.43 71.92
N PRO A 62 -44.73 0.30 72.42
CA PRO A 62 -45.92 -0.34 71.84
C PRO A 62 -47.22 0.51 71.95
N GLY A 63 -48.17 0.31 71.03
CA GLY A 63 -49.55 0.77 71.16
C GLY A 63 -50.45 -0.15 70.32
N ALA A 64 -51.43 -0.78 70.97
CA ALA A 64 -52.22 -1.87 70.44
C ALA A 64 -53.13 -1.48 69.26
N ALA A 65 -53.06 -2.23 68.18
CA ALA A 65 -54.20 -2.66 67.34
C ALA A 65 -53.68 -3.75 66.37
N GLU A 66 -54.43 -4.83 66.22
CA GLU A 66 -54.20 -5.84 65.19
C GLU A 66 -54.25 -5.19 63.80
N ASP A 67 -53.24 -5.38 62.96
CA ASP A 67 -53.38 -5.08 61.53
C ASP A 67 -52.51 -6.01 60.68
N GLY A 68 -53.08 -6.45 59.56
CA GLY A 68 -52.55 -7.52 58.70
C GLY A 68 -51.26 -7.15 57.93
N PRO A 69 -50.78 -8.03 57.03
CA PRO A 69 -49.60 -7.72 56.23
C PRO A 69 -49.80 -6.42 55.43
N ASP A 70 -48.76 -5.58 55.37
CA ASP A 70 -48.74 -4.30 54.63
C ASP A 70 -48.77 -4.54 53.11
N ILE A 71 -49.93 -4.97 52.61
CA ILE A 71 -50.24 -5.30 51.21
C ILE A 71 -49.71 -4.25 50.22
N PRO A 72 -49.86 -2.92 50.43
CA PRO A 72 -49.37 -1.95 49.44
C PRO A 72 -47.85 -1.91 49.31
N MET A 73 -47.10 -2.11 50.40
CA MET A 73 -45.63 -2.16 50.36
C MET A 73 -45.14 -3.43 49.66
N ILE A 74 -45.78 -4.56 49.95
CA ILE A 74 -45.49 -5.86 49.32
C ILE A 74 -45.75 -5.79 47.81
N LEU A 75 -46.85 -5.16 47.39
CA LEU A 75 -47.23 -5.06 45.97
C LEU A 75 -46.28 -4.16 45.18
N ASN A 76 -45.77 -3.07 45.78
CA ASN A 76 -44.77 -2.20 45.15
C ASN A 76 -43.42 -2.93 44.99
N LEU A 77 -42.96 -3.63 46.04
CA LEU A 77 -41.73 -4.41 45.99
C LEU A 77 -41.82 -5.57 44.98
N ALA A 78 -42.96 -6.28 44.96
CA ALA A 78 -43.23 -7.34 43.99
C ALA A 78 -43.22 -6.80 42.55
N GLY A 79 -43.81 -5.62 42.31
CA GLY A 79 -43.80 -4.97 41.00
C GLY A 79 -42.38 -4.71 40.48
N TRP A 80 -41.47 -4.21 41.32
CA TRP A 80 -40.08 -3.99 40.94
C TRP A 80 -39.30 -5.29 40.73
N VAL A 81 -39.50 -6.30 41.58
CA VAL A 81 -38.86 -7.62 41.40
C VAL A 81 -39.29 -8.27 40.08
N ILE A 82 -40.58 -8.17 39.73
CA ILE A 82 -41.13 -8.67 38.48
C ILE A 82 -40.50 -7.95 37.27
N ILE A 83 -40.36 -6.62 37.32
CA ILE A 83 -39.71 -5.83 36.27
C ILE A 83 -38.24 -6.21 36.08
N VAL A 84 -37.48 -6.38 37.19
CA VAL A 84 -36.07 -6.79 37.12
C VAL A 84 -35.91 -8.19 36.56
N LEU A 85 -36.75 -9.14 36.98
CA LEU A 85 -36.74 -10.50 36.41
C LEU A 85 -37.10 -10.48 34.92
N GLY A 86 -38.07 -9.67 34.51
CA GLY A 86 -38.39 -9.45 33.09
C GLY A 86 -37.21 -8.93 32.28
N ALA A 87 -36.46 -7.97 32.84
CA ALA A 87 -35.25 -7.43 32.21
C ALA A 87 -34.09 -8.44 32.15
N ILE A 88 -34.03 -9.42 33.06
CA ILE A 88 -33.03 -10.50 32.98
C ILE A 88 -33.45 -11.53 31.94
N PHE A 89 -34.72 -11.95 31.93
CA PHE A 89 -35.25 -12.87 30.93
C PHE A 89 -35.22 -12.29 29.51
N SER A 90 -35.30 -10.96 29.37
CA SER A 90 -35.16 -10.30 28.06
C SER A 90 -33.77 -10.45 27.45
N LEU A 91 -32.73 -10.64 28.28
CA LEU A 91 -31.35 -10.82 27.83
C LEU A 91 -31.08 -12.22 27.26
N GLN A 92 -31.99 -13.18 27.46
CA GLN A 92 -31.77 -14.59 27.08
C GLN A 92 -32.02 -14.89 25.59
N GLY A 93 -32.49 -13.91 24.81
CA GLY A 93 -32.64 -13.98 23.35
C GLY A 93 -33.82 -14.83 22.84
N GLY A 94 -34.37 -14.46 21.68
CA GLY A 94 -35.46 -15.19 20.99
C GLY A 94 -36.79 -14.42 20.89
N GLY A 95 -37.61 -14.75 19.88
CA GLY A 95 -38.88 -14.06 19.57
C GLY A 95 -39.96 -14.15 20.67
N PHE A 96 -39.84 -15.12 21.58
CA PHE A 96 -40.69 -15.21 22.78
C PHE A 96 -40.33 -14.21 23.88
N GLY A 97 -39.11 -13.66 23.88
CA GLY A 97 -38.65 -12.74 24.92
C GLY A 97 -39.45 -11.43 24.95
N LEU A 98 -39.77 -10.85 23.79
CA LEU A 98 -40.51 -9.59 23.70
C LEU A 98 -41.95 -9.71 24.23
N ILE A 99 -42.62 -10.83 23.94
CA ILE A 99 -43.98 -11.09 24.43
C ILE A 99 -43.96 -11.25 25.96
N VAL A 100 -42.99 -11.98 26.49
CA VAL A 100 -42.80 -12.15 27.94
C VAL A 100 -42.53 -10.80 28.61
N VAL A 101 -41.69 -9.97 28.02
CA VAL A 101 -41.38 -8.62 28.54
C VAL A 101 -42.61 -7.72 28.56
N LEU A 102 -43.44 -7.72 27.52
CA LEU A 102 -44.68 -6.93 27.49
C LEU A 102 -45.67 -7.37 28.57
N ILE A 103 -45.82 -8.69 28.78
CA ILE A 103 -46.67 -9.24 29.83
C ILE A 103 -46.14 -8.85 31.22
N VAL A 104 -44.83 -9.00 31.43
CA VAL A 104 -44.17 -8.67 32.70
C VAL A 104 -44.23 -7.17 33.00
N LEU A 105 -44.09 -6.32 31.99
CA LEU A 105 -44.18 -4.88 32.10
C LEU A 105 -45.62 -4.43 32.40
N ALA A 106 -46.61 -5.05 31.78
CA ALA A 106 -48.03 -4.80 32.09
C ALA A 106 -48.38 -5.20 33.53
N LEU A 107 -47.89 -6.37 34.00
CA LEU A 107 -48.10 -6.84 35.37
C LEU A 107 -47.34 -5.98 36.40
N GLY A 108 -46.11 -5.59 36.10
CA GLY A 108 -45.28 -4.73 36.97
C GLY A 108 -45.86 -3.32 37.11
N ILE A 109 -46.21 -2.67 35.99
CA ILE A 109 -46.86 -1.35 35.99
C ILE A 109 -48.23 -1.44 36.67
N GLY A 110 -49.03 -2.47 36.37
CA GLY A 110 -50.32 -2.70 37.02
C GLY A 110 -50.20 -2.79 38.53
N SER A 111 -49.19 -3.50 39.03
CA SER A 111 -48.91 -3.66 40.46
C SER A 111 -48.50 -2.35 41.13
N ILE A 112 -47.66 -1.54 40.48
CA ILE A 112 -47.22 -0.22 40.99
C ILE A 112 -48.41 0.76 41.03
N VAL A 113 -49.23 0.82 39.98
CA VAL A 113 -50.40 1.68 39.91
C VAL A 113 -51.44 1.28 40.97
N GLN A 114 -51.66 -0.01 41.19
CA GLN A 114 -52.61 -0.50 42.18
C GLN A 114 -52.12 -0.28 43.62
N SER A 115 -50.82 -0.42 43.87
CA SER A 115 -50.20 -0.07 45.17
C SER A 115 -50.41 1.42 45.51
N GLN A 116 -50.22 2.31 44.54
CA GLN A 116 -50.41 3.76 44.72
C GLN A 116 -51.88 4.14 44.92
N LYS A 117 -52.82 3.39 44.33
CA LYS A 117 -54.26 3.53 44.62
C LYS A 117 -54.61 3.16 46.06
N MET A 118 -53.94 2.13 46.62
CA MET A 118 -54.21 1.63 47.97
C MET A 118 -53.61 2.50 49.08
N THR A 119 -52.62 3.36 48.78
CA THR A 119 -51.92 4.22 49.76
C THR A 119 -52.42 5.67 49.81
N GLY A 120 -53.59 5.96 49.22
CA GLY A 120 -54.29 7.23 49.46
C GLY A 120 -54.08 8.33 48.42
N GLY A 121 -53.68 8.00 47.19
CA GLY A 121 -53.78 8.92 46.06
C GLY A 121 -52.70 8.73 45.00
N ILE A 122 -53.12 8.65 43.74
CA ILE A 122 -52.18 8.60 42.60
C ILE A 122 -51.60 10.00 42.41
N SER A 123 -50.29 10.14 42.59
CA SER A 123 -49.55 11.33 42.13
C SER A 123 -49.15 11.10 40.67
N PRO A 124 -49.83 11.70 39.68
CA PRO A 124 -49.61 11.42 38.25
C PRO A 124 -48.16 11.64 37.82
N LEU A 125 -47.45 12.58 38.45
CA LEU A 125 -46.03 12.83 38.21
C LEU A 125 -45.12 11.67 38.65
N LYS A 126 -45.40 11.03 39.79
CA LYS A 126 -44.59 9.93 40.32
C LYS A 126 -44.87 8.64 39.55
N THR A 127 -46.12 8.41 39.17
CA THR A 127 -46.52 7.28 38.33
C THR A 127 -45.94 7.42 36.92
N GLY A 128 -46.03 8.60 36.32
CA GLY A 128 -45.47 8.88 34.99
C GLY A 128 -43.96 8.66 34.94
N LEU A 129 -43.22 9.15 35.95
CA LEU A 129 -41.77 8.95 36.02
C LEU A 129 -41.39 7.47 36.22
N SER A 130 -42.15 6.75 37.05
CA SER A 130 -41.92 5.31 37.29
C SER A 130 -42.21 4.46 36.05
N VAL A 131 -43.26 4.80 35.30
CA VAL A 131 -43.63 4.11 34.04
C VAL A 131 -42.60 4.39 32.96
N ALA A 132 -42.17 5.64 32.81
CA ALA A 132 -41.11 6.00 31.86
C ALA A 132 -39.79 5.27 32.17
N LEU A 133 -39.41 5.20 33.45
CA LEU A 133 -38.20 4.48 33.87
C LEU A 133 -38.31 2.97 33.61
N ALA A 134 -39.46 2.35 33.93
CA ALA A 134 -39.71 0.94 33.65
C ALA A 134 -39.64 0.62 32.15
N PHE A 135 -40.15 1.52 31.30
CA PHE A 135 -40.09 1.39 29.86
C PHE A 135 -38.65 1.46 29.34
N VAL A 136 -37.85 2.44 29.81
CA VAL A 136 -36.44 2.55 29.41
C VAL A 136 -35.63 1.33 29.84
N ILE A 137 -35.86 0.78 31.04
CA ILE A 137 -35.14 -0.41 31.52
C ILE A 137 -35.49 -1.66 30.70
N ALA A 138 -36.76 -1.83 30.31
CA ALA A 138 -37.20 -3.00 29.56
C ALA A 138 -36.90 -2.92 28.06
N VAL A 139 -37.02 -1.73 27.46
CA VAL A 139 -36.84 -1.53 26.02
C VAL A 139 -35.40 -1.15 25.66
N GLY A 140 -34.68 -0.50 26.57
CA GLY A 140 -33.30 -0.05 26.37
C GLY A 140 -32.36 -1.13 25.85
N PRO A 141 -32.35 -2.35 26.42
CA PRO A 141 -31.53 -3.44 25.90
C PRO A 141 -31.89 -3.87 24.47
N TYR A 142 -33.17 -3.88 24.09
CA TYR A 142 -33.60 -4.23 22.72
C TYR A 142 -33.30 -3.13 21.71
N ALA A 143 -33.47 -1.87 22.10
CA ALA A 143 -33.09 -0.73 21.27
C ALA A 143 -31.58 -0.74 21.01
N ALA A 144 -30.76 -1.09 22.02
CA ALA A 144 -29.32 -1.22 21.84
C ALA A 144 -28.95 -2.35 20.86
N ILE A 145 -29.60 -3.52 20.92
CA ILE A 145 -29.33 -4.63 20.00
C ILE A 145 -29.79 -4.33 18.56
N MET A 146 -30.87 -3.56 18.37
CA MET A 146 -31.33 -3.15 17.04
C MET A 146 -30.50 -2.01 16.43
N ILE A 147 -29.76 -1.26 17.25
CA ILE A 147 -28.91 -0.14 16.81
C ILE A 147 -27.45 -0.60 16.57
N VAL A 148 -27.03 -1.71 17.17
CA VAL A 148 -25.69 -2.29 16.95
C VAL A 148 -25.83 -3.40 15.89
N PRO A 149 -25.34 -3.19 14.66
CA PRO A 149 -25.30 -4.27 13.67
C PRO A 149 -24.54 -5.46 14.27
N THR A 150 -25.10 -6.66 14.12
CA THR A 150 -24.37 -7.89 14.45
C THR A 150 -23.15 -7.94 13.56
N ASN A 151 -21.98 -7.70 14.13
CA ASN A 151 -20.70 -7.74 13.44
C ASN A 151 -20.44 -9.16 12.87
N ALA A 152 -21.01 -9.52 11.72
CA ALA A 152 -20.44 -10.60 10.92
C ALA A 152 -19.18 -10.00 10.30
N SER A 153 -18.01 -10.39 10.78
CA SER A 153 -16.75 -9.76 10.37
C SER A 153 -16.54 -9.94 8.87
N MET A 154 -16.81 -8.89 8.09
CA MET A 154 -16.41 -8.82 6.70
C MET A 154 -14.98 -8.29 6.62
N ALA A 155 -14.16 -8.86 5.74
CA ALA A 155 -12.81 -8.40 5.46
C ALA A 155 -12.46 -8.59 3.98
N VAL A 156 -11.72 -7.63 3.41
CA VAL A 156 -10.98 -7.81 2.16
C VAL A 156 -9.55 -8.18 2.53
N THR A 157 -9.06 -9.26 1.94
CA THR A 157 -7.76 -9.86 2.24
C THR A 157 -7.10 -10.32 0.95
N GLU A 158 -5.82 -10.68 1.01
CA GLU A 158 -5.10 -11.25 -0.14
C GLU A 158 -5.18 -10.36 -1.39
N VAL A 159 -5.12 -9.03 -1.22
CA VAL A 159 -4.97 -8.10 -2.35
C VAL A 159 -3.59 -8.31 -2.93
N SER A 160 -3.51 -8.79 -4.16
CA SER A 160 -2.27 -9.13 -4.85
C SER A 160 -2.39 -8.87 -6.34
N ILE A 161 -1.26 -8.85 -7.02
CA ILE A 161 -1.18 -8.74 -8.47
C ILE A 161 -0.50 -9.99 -9.05
N ASP A 162 -1.05 -10.46 -10.17
CA ASP A 162 -0.41 -11.42 -11.07
C ASP A 162 0.11 -10.63 -12.27
N GLU A 163 1.44 -10.51 -12.36
CA GLU A 163 2.13 -9.77 -13.43
C GLU A 163 2.12 -10.54 -14.76
N ASP A 164 1.97 -11.87 -14.75
CA ASP A 164 1.93 -12.68 -15.97
C ASP A 164 0.54 -12.63 -16.63
N GLU A 165 -0.52 -12.53 -15.82
CA GLU A 165 -1.91 -12.47 -16.29
C GLU A 165 -2.49 -11.05 -16.31
N ASP A 166 -1.76 -10.04 -15.81
CA ASP A 166 -2.21 -8.65 -15.73
C ASP A 166 -3.49 -8.47 -14.88
N VAL A 167 -3.56 -9.18 -13.75
CA VAL A 167 -4.77 -9.29 -12.91
C VAL A 167 -4.49 -8.87 -11.47
N ILE A 168 -5.36 -8.00 -10.93
CA ILE A 168 -5.45 -7.77 -9.48
C ILE A 168 -6.46 -8.75 -8.90
N SER A 169 -6.00 -9.56 -7.95
CA SER A 169 -6.84 -10.49 -7.21
C SER A 169 -7.05 -10.02 -5.78
N PHE A 170 -8.23 -10.28 -5.25
CA PHE A 170 -8.53 -10.06 -3.84
C PHE A 170 -9.58 -11.04 -3.34
N VAL A 171 -9.63 -11.22 -2.02
CA VAL A 171 -10.51 -12.18 -1.36
C VAL A 171 -11.36 -11.50 -0.31
N VAL A 172 -12.67 -11.59 -0.53
CA VAL A 172 -13.67 -11.20 0.45
C VAL A 172 -13.94 -12.38 1.38
N ARG A 173 -13.90 -12.12 2.69
CA ARG A 173 -14.19 -13.10 3.73
C ARG A 173 -15.31 -12.60 4.63
N GLY A 174 -16.20 -13.50 5.04
CA GLY A 174 -17.28 -13.20 5.97
C GLY A 174 -18.43 -14.20 5.90
N SER A 175 -19.26 -14.21 6.94
CA SER A 175 -20.39 -15.15 7.09
C SER A 175 -21.70 -14.53 6.58
N PHE A 176 -21.81 -14.38 5.27
CA PHE A 176 -22.99 -13.89 4.54
C PHE A 176 -23.13 -14.63 3.20
N SER A 177 -24.21 -14.42 2.44
CA SER A 177 -24.49 -15.23 1.24
C SER A 177 -23.84 -14.71 -0.04
N GLU A 178 -23.66 -13.40 -0.19
CA GLU A 178 -23.18 -12.77 -1.42
C GLU A 178 -22.37 -11.51 -1.11
N ALA A 179 -21.32 -11.28 -1.90
CA ALA A 179 -20.48 -10.09 -1.89
C ALA A 179 -20.63 -9.35 -3.23
N ASP A 180 -20.98 -8.07 -3.16
CA ASP A 180 -20.95 -7.11 -4.26
C ASP A 180 -19.68 -6.26 -4.13
N ALA A 181 -18.70 -6.47 -5.01
CA ALA A 181 -17.44 -5.74 -5.02
C ALA A 181 -17.43 -4.68 -6.12
N LYS A 182 -16.83 -3.54 -5.83
CA LYS A 182 -16.63 -2.42 -6.74
C LYS A 182 -15.21 -1.91 -6.63
N ILE A 183 -14.64 -1.47 -7.73
CA ILE A 183 -13.36 -0.77 -7.73
C ILE A 183 -13.61 0.67 -8.18
N PHE A 184 -13.05 1.60 -7.42
CA PHE A 184 -13.06 3.01 -7.71
C PHE A 184 -11.65 3.47 -8.06
N ALA A 185 -11.55 4.27 -9.13
CA ALA A 185 -10.40 5.13 -9.37
C ALA A 185 -10.80 6.54 -8.93
N ASP A 186 -10.16 7.02 -7.87
CA ASP A 186 -10.57 8.14 -7.04
C ASP A 186 -12.03 7.93 -6.55
N SER A 187 -12.97 8.71 -7.07
CA SER A 187 -14.41 8.58 -6.76
C SER A 187 -15.24 8.03 -7.92
N THR A 188 -14.60 7.57 -9.00
CA THR A 188 -15.27 7.05 -10.18
C THR A 188 -15.28 5.52 -10.13
N GLU A 189 -16.46 4.92 -10.15
CA GLU A 189 -16.60 3.46 -10.27
C GLU A 189 -16.08 3.03 -11.65
N VAL A 190 -15.04 2.20 -11.67
CA VAL A 190 -14.41 1.69 -12.90
C VAL A 190 -14.73 0.22 -13.14
N TRP A 191 -15.09 -0.51 -12.09
CA TRP A 191 -15.44 -1.92 -12.18
C TRP A 191 -16.42 -2.33 -11.08
N SER A 192 -17.26 -3.32 -11.37
CA SER A 192 -18.17 -3.93 -10.40
C SER A 192 -18.34 -5.42 -10.69
N GLY A 193 -18.51 -6.23 -9.65
CA GLY A 193 -18.82 -7.65 -9.79
C GLY A 193 -19.40 -8.26 -8.52
N SER A 194 -20.24 -9.28 -8.67
CA SER A 194 -20.92 -9.97 -7.56
C SER A 194 -20.55 -11.44 -7.55
N LYS A 195 -20.31 -12.01 -6.36
CA LYS A 195 -20.07 -13.46 -6.18
C LYS A 195 -20.76 -13.98 -4.93
N SER A 196 -21.34 -15.18 -5.05
CA SER A 196 -21.82 -15.93 -3.90
C SER A 196 -20.65 -16.42 -3.03
N MET A 197 -20.85 -16.39 -1.72
CA MET A 197 -19.86 -16.84 -0.75
C MET A 197 -19.81 -18.37 -0.69
N SER A 198 -18.61 -18.94 -0.69
CA SER A 198 -18.37 -20.38 -0.53
C SER A 198 -17.36 -20.61 0.59
N ASN A 199 -17.78 -21.31 1.65
CA ASN A 199 -16.99 -21.46 2.89
C ASN A 199 -16.50 -20.09 3.43
N ASP A 200 -17.42 -19.13 3.52
CA ASP A 200 -17.15 -17.76 3.99
C ASP A 200 -16.07 -17.01 3.18
N ARG A 201 -15.93 -17.35 1.88
CA ARG A 201 -14.93 -16.80 0.98
C ARG A 201 -15.49 -16.55 -0.43
N ALA A 202 -15.13 -15.42 -1.03
CA ALA A 202 -15.25 -15.16 -2.46
C ALA A 202 -13.96 -14.53 -2.98
N SER A 203 -13.39 -15.09 -4.04
CA SER A 203 -12.18 -14.56 -4.70
C SER A 203 -12.60 -13.81 -5.96
N PHE A 204 -12.02 -12.64 -6.19
CA PHE A 204 -12.23 -11.81 -7.37
C PHE A 204 -10.91 -11.63 -8.09
N ASP A 205 -10.99 -11.65 -9.41
CA ASP A 205 -9.85 -11.50 -10.32
C ASP A 205 -10.26 -10.41 -11.32
N VAL A 206 -9.56 -9.28 -11.30
CA VAL A 206 -9.90 -8.09 -12.07
C VAL A 206 -8.74 -7.72 -12.98
N PRO A 207 -8.92 -7.78 -14.32
CA PRO A 207 -7.89 -7.37 -15.25
C PRO A 207 -7.58 -5.88 -15.09
N ILE A 208 -6.29 -5.52 -15.00
CA ILE A 208 -5.83 -4.13 -14.82
C ILE A 208 -6.38 -3.22 -15.93
N ALA A 209 -6.44 -3.72 -17.17
CA ALA A 209 -6.99 -3.01 -18.32
C ALA A 209 -8.44 -2.52 -18.14
N THR A 210 -9.21 -3.13 -17.24
CA THR A 210 -10.60 -2.73 -16.98
C THR A 210 -10.72 -1.61 -15.96
N ILE A 211 -9.70 -1.42 -15.12
CA ILE A 211 -9.74 -0.47 -14.01
C ILE A 211 -8.77 0.70 -14.20
N PHE A 212 -7.71 0.55 -14.98
CA PHE A 212 -6.66 1.57 -15.11
C PHE A 212 -7.19 2.87 -15.70
N GLN A 213 -7.02 3.97 -14.97
CA GLN A 213 -7.38 5.34 -15.33
C GLN A 213 -6.18 6.31 -15.20
N GLY A 214 -4.96 5.76 -15.16
CA GLY A 214 -3.71 6.51 -14.96
C GLY A 214 -2.94 6.05 -13.72
N ASN A 215 -1.68 6.49 -13.63
CA ASN A 215 -0.78 6.10 -12.55
C ASN A 215 -1.25 6.58 -11.19
N SER A 216 -1.07 5.71 -10.18
CA SER A 216 -1.27 6.06 -8.78
C SER A 216 -0.16 6.96 -8.25
N LEU A 217 1.08 6.74 -8.65
CA LEU A 217 2.23 7.53 -8.21
C LEU A 217 2.67 8.55 -9.27
N ASP A 218 3.14 9.71 -8.81
CA ASP A 218 3.95 10.64 -9.61
C ASP A 218 5.45 10.36 -9.45
N TYR A 219 6.30 11.13 -10.15
CA TYR A 219 7.76 11.02 -10.09
C TYR A 219 8.36 11.31 -8.70
N THR A 220 7.58 11.86 -7.76
CA THR A 220 8.00 12.11 -6.37
C THR A 220 7.53 11.03 -5.40
N ALA A 221 6.96 9.94 -5.92
CA ALA A 221 6.34 8.84 -5.17
C ALA A 221 5.13 9.28 -4.32
N ASN A 222 4.49 10.40 -4.68
CA ASN A 222 3.24 10.81 -4.06
C ASN A 222 2.06 10.13 -4.75
N VAL A 223 1.06 9.73 -3.96
CA VAL A 223 -0.20 9.20 -4.50
C VAL A 223 -0.99 10.35 -5.11
N VAL A 224 -1.12 10.34 -6.44
CA VAL A 224 -1.88 11.31 -7.24
C VAL A 224 -3.19 10.74 -7.78
N LYS A 225 -3.36 9.41 -7.72
CA LYS A 225 -4.61 8.72 -8.02
C LYS A 225 -4.80 7.55 -7.05
N GLU A 226 -5.96 7.47 -6.45
CA GLU A 226 -6.27 6.45 -5.44
C GLU A 226 -7.12 5.34 -6.07
N TYR A 227 -6.74 4.08 -5.88
CA TYR A 227 -7.58 2.96 -6.30
C TYR A 227 -8.07 2.22 -5.06
N THR A 228 -9.39 2.04 -4.94
CA THR A 228 -9.99 1.40 -3.76
C THR A 228 -10.96 0.31 -4.16
N ILE A 229 -11.04 -0.73 -3.34
CA ILE A 229 -12.03 -1.80 -3.41
C ILE A 229 -13.09 -1.49 -2.35
N GLU A 230 -14.34 -1.26 -2.77
CA GLU A 230 -15.50 -1.25 -1.88
C GLU A 230 -16.25 -2.57 -2.03
N VAL A 231 -16.59 -3.20 -0.90
CA VAL A 231 -17.42 -4.39 -0.89
C VAL A 231 -18.64 -4.15 -0.03
N GLU A 232 -19.81 -4.50 -0.56
CA GLU A 232 -21.08 -4.54 0.13
C GLU A 232 -21.55 -6.00 0.24
N SER A 233 -21.89 -6.44 1.44
CA SER A 233 -22.43 -7.77 1.68
C SER A 233 -23.95 -7.79 1.59
N SER A 234 -24.53 -8.96 1.35
CA SER A 234 -25.99 -9.14 1.27
C SER A 234 -26.79 -8.74 2.53
N ASP A 235 -26.13 -8.60 3.68
CA ASP A 235 -26.71 -8.11 4.93
C ASP A 235 -26.51 -6.59 5.15
N GLY A 236 -25.96 -5.88 4.15
CA GLY A 236 -25.83 -4.42 4.11
C GLY A 236 -24.57 -3.87 4.80
N GLN A 237 -23.58 -4.71 5.12
CA GLN A 237 -22.30 -4.22 5.63
C GLN A 237 -21.41 -3.74 4.48
N LYS A 238 -20.61 -2.71 4.73
CA LYS A 238 -19.66 -2.16 3.76
C LYS A 238 -18.25 -2.12 4.34
N ILE A 239 -17.26 -2.45 3.52
CA ILE A 239 -15.85 -2.26 3.82
C ILE A 239 -15.14 -1.68 2.60
N THR A 240 -14.13 -0.86 2.86
CA THR A 240 -13.26 -0.29 1.82
C THR A 240 -11.82 -0.67 2.14
N THR A 241 -11.04 -0.96 1.12
CA THR A 241 -9.60 -1.25 1.23
C THR A 241 -8.87 -0.69 0.03
N ASP A 242 -7.70 -0.11 0.27
CA ASP A 242 -6.89 0.51 -0.77
C ASP A 242 -6.14 -0.57 -1.56
N ILE A 243 -5.99 -0.34 -2.86
CA ILE A 243 -5.07 -1.09 -3.71
C ILE A 243 -3.71 -0.42 -3.58
N ASP A 244 -2.65 -1.23 -3.45
CA ASP A 244 -1.29 -0.71 -3.38
C ASP A 244 -0.97 0.18 -4.60
N PRO A 245 -0.51 1.42 -4.41
CA PRO A 245 -0.16 2.32 -5.51
C PRO A 245 0.83 1.72 -6.53
N ASP A 246 1.70 0.81 -6.09
CA ASP A 246 2.65 0.13 -6.97
C ASP A 246 1.94 -0.80 -7.98
N PHE A 247 0.78 -1.37 -7.62
CA PHE A 247 0.00 -2.22 -8.53
C PHE A 247 -0.64 -1.42 -9.66
N THR A 248 -0.80 -0.12 -9.48
CA THR A 248 -1.56 0.77 -10.36
C THR A 248 -0.73 1.93 -10.91
N THR A 249 0.60 1.82 -10.82
CA THR A 249 1.56 2.69 -11.51
C THR A 249 2.14 1.90 -12.70
N ARG A 250 1.56 2.11 -13.89
CA ARG A 250 1.74 1.23 -15.06
C ARG A 250 2.09 1.94 -16.36
N GLU A 251 1.92 3.25 -16.41
CA GLU A 251 2.22 4.07 -17.59
C GLU A 251 3.60 4.72 -17.45
N VAL A 252 4.48 4.52 -18.44
CA VAL A 252 5.74 5.25 -18.51
C VAL A 252 5.49 6.64 -19.07
N LEU A 253 5.94 7.67 -18.34
CA LEU A 253 5.73 9.07 -18.70
C LEU A 253 7.02 9.83 -19.00
N ASP A 254 8.18 9.26 -18.68
CA ASP A 254 9.46 9.91 -18.86
C ASP A 254 10.50 8.95 -19.47
N SER A 255 11.39 9.52 -20.30
CA SER A 255 12.58 8.83 -20.78
C SER A 255 13.70 9.79 -21.13
N ALA A 256 14.93 9.30 -21.03
CA ALA A 256 16.12 10.07 -21.29
C ALA A 256 17.22 9.19 -21.88
N THR A 257 18.18 9.85 -22.50
CA THR A 257 19.38 9.26 -23.09
C THR A 257 20.60 9.87 -22.43
N ARG A 258 21.67 9.09 -22.32
CA ARG A 258 23.03 9.60 -22.18
C ARG A 258 23.96 8.85 -23.12
N ILE A 259 25.03 9.51 -23.51
CA ILE A 259 25.99 8.97 -24.47
C ILE A 259 27.40 9.08 -23.92
N THR A 260 28.27 8.14 -24.31
CA THR A 260 29.68 8.20 -23.95
C THR A 260 30.53 7.85 -25.16
N LYS A 261 31.55 8.67 -25.39
CA LYS A 261 32.46 8.51 -26.53
C LYS A 261 33.27 7.22 -26.40
N VAL A 262 33.34 6.46 -27.48
CA VAL A 262 34.21 5.29 -27.61
C VAL A 262 35.37 5.65 -28.54
N SER A 263 36.59 5.53 -28.04
CA SER A 263 37.81 5.82 -28.80
C SER A 263 38.64 4.57 -29.02
N LYS A 264 39.28 4.49 -30.18
CA LYS A 264 40.14 3.38 -30.57
C LYS A 264 41.53 3.89 -30.88
N THR A 265 42.53 3.26 -30.27
CA THR A 265 43.94 3.61 -30.46
C THR A 265 44.61 2.58 -31.36
N SER A 266 45.15 3.04 -32.48
CA SER A 266 45.93 2.22 -33.41
C SER A 266 47.38 2.65 -33.38
N THR A 267 48.30 1.68 -33.28
CA THR A 267 49.74 1.92 -33.39
C THR A 267 50.27 1.25 -34.64
N SER A 268 50.83 2.05 -35.55
CA SER A 268 51.51 1.54 -36.74
C SER A 268 53.01 1.80 -36.62
N SER A 269 53.84 0.85 -37.06
CA SER A 269 55.29 1.05 -37.15
C SER A 269 55.70 0.80 -38.59
N ASN A 270 56.15 1.85 -39.27
CA ASN A 270 56.62 1.74 -40.65
C ASN A 270 57.99 2.40 -40.78
N GLY A 271 58.97 1.67 -41.34
CA GLY A 271 60.34 2.19 -41.54
C GLY A 271 61.08 2.63 -40.27
N GLY A 272 60.77 2.05 -39.11
CA GLY A 272 61.41 2.39 -37.83
C GLY A 272 60.81 3.60 -37.10
N THR A 273 59.76 4.21 -37.65
CA THR A 273 58.95 5.24 -36.97
C THR A 273 57.65 4.61 -36.48
N THR A 274 57.34 4.78 -35.21
CA THR A 274 56.08 4.34 -34.58
C THR A 274 55.13 5.52 -34.46
N THR A 275 53.96 5.42 -35.07
CA THR A 275 52.89 6.41 -34.97
C THR A 275 51.70 5.80 -34.26
N THR A 276 51.25 6.47 -33.20
CA THR A 276 50.03 6.12 -32.47
C THR A 276 48.98 7.19 -32.77
N SER A 277 47.79 6.76 -33.18
CA SER A 277 46.63 7.63 -33.41
C SER A 277 45.44 7.08 -32.65
N THR A 278 44.70 7.97 -32.00
CA THR A 278 43.46 7.65 -31.29
C THR A 278 42.32 8.38 -31.98
N VAL A 279 41.35 7.64 -32.50
CA VAL A 279 40.18 8.19 -33.18
C VAL A 279 38.90 7.79 -32.46
N THR A 280 37.86 8.59 -32.61
CA THR A 280 36.52 8.25 -32.11
C THR A 280 35.91 7.20 -33.02
N ASP A 281 35.62 6.03 -32.46
CA ASP A 281 35.10 4.84 -33.16
C ASP A 281 33.57 4.77 -33.08
N GLY A 282 32.95 5.47 -32.13
CA GLY A 282 31.50 5.52 -31.96
C GLY A 282 31.08 6.05 -30.60
N ILE A 283 29.85 5.71 -30.19
CA ILE A 283 29.27 6.06 -28.89
C ILE A 283 28.57 4.87 -28.24
N THR A 284 28.78 4.66 -26.94
CA THR A 284 27.83 3.88 -26.14
C THR A 284 26.63 4.77 -25.86
N ILE A 285 25.44 4.19 -25.93
CA ILE A 285 24.20 4.90 -25.64
C ILE A 285 23.49 4.12 -24.54
N GLU A 286 23.00 4.85 -23.54
CA GLU A 286 22.18 4.30 -22.48
C GLU A 286 20.85 5.05 -22.46
N ALA A 287 19.76 4.31 -22.31
CA ALA A 287 18.42 4.86 -22.16
C ALA A 287 17.89 4.57 -20.77
N ILE A 288 17.05 5.45 -20.25
CA ILE A 288 16.32 5.28 -19.01
C ILE A 288 14.86 5.64 -19.26
N VAL A 289 13.95 4.88 -18.68
CA VAL A 289 12.50 4.96 -18.90
C VAL A 289 11.80 4.74 -17.56
N GLY A 290 10.76 5.51 -17.26
CA GLY A 290 9.98 5.38 -16.03
C GLY A 290 9.28 6.68 -15.65
N LEU A 291 9.29 7.01 -14.36
CA LEU A 291 8.87 8.33 -13.86
C LEU A 291 10.08 9.02 -13.23
N PHE A 292 10.36 10.25 -13.64
CA PHE A 292 11.40 11.08 -13.03
C PHE A 292 11.10 12.57 -13.23
N SER A 293 11.88 13.45 -12.59
CA SER A 293 11.56 14.88 -12.59
C SER A 293 11.55 15.48 -14.02
N PRO A 294 10.56 16.32 -14.35
CA PRO A 294 10.55 17.05 -15.64
C PRO A 294 11.66 18.12 -15.72
N SER A 295 12.35 18.39 -14.62
CA SER A 295 13.53 19.28 -14.60
C SER A 295 14.81 18.58 -15.04
N GLU A 296 14.78 17.27 -15.24
CA GLU A 296 15.96 16.55 -15.72
C GLU A 296 16.26 16.91 -17.18
N SER A 297 17.54 17.03 -17.51
CA SER A 297 17.97 17.42 -18.84
C SER A 297 19.30 16.78 -19.23
N ALA A 298 19.55 16.75 -20.54
CA ALA A 298 20.87 16.50 -21.08
C ALA A 298 21.89 17.48 -20.48
N GLN A 299 23.12 17.02 -20.30
CA GLN A 299 24.27 17.79 -19.86
C GLN A 299 25.37 17.68 -20.90
N ASP A 300 26.27 18.65 -20.91
CA ASP A 300 27.47 18.60 -21.75
C ASP A 300 28.27 17.32 -21.47
N ASP A 301 29.19 16.98 -22.38
CA ASP A 301 29.97 15.74 -22.38
C ASP A 301 29.13 14.46 -22.54
N GLY A 302 27.89 14.58 -23.04
CA GLY A 302 27.00 13.43 -23.26
C GLY A 302 26.26 12.96 -22.00
N GLY A 303 26.38 13.69 -20.89
CA GLY A 303 25.75 13.35 -19.62
C GLY A 303 24.26 13.65 -19.55
N HIS A 304 23.66 13.31 -18.42
CA HIS A 304 22.28 13.66 -18.09
C HIS A 304 22.20 13.97 -16.59
N SER A 305 21.35 14.92 -16.18
CA SER A 305 21.22 15.30 -14.76
C SER A 305 20.58 14.21 -13.89
N LEU A 306 19.90 13.25 -14.52
CA LEU A 306 19.19 12.18 -13.83
C LEU A 306 20.16 11.17 -13.21
N GLU A 307 20.15 11.11 -11.89
CA GLU A 307 20.75 10.02 -11.12
C GLU A 307 19.78 8.84 -10.98
N ASN A 308 20.30 7.61 -10.84
CA ASN A 308 19.47 6.41 -10.69
C ASN A 308 18.48 6.48 -9.51
N LEU A 309 18.80 7.21 -8.45
CA LEU A 309 17.93 7.36 -7.29
C LEU A 309 16.73 8.28 -7.55
N GLY A 310 16.75 9.07 -8.63
CA GLY A 310 15.65 9.92 -9.05
C GLY A 310 14.62 9.21 -9.94
N LEU A 311 14.84 7.94 -10.27
CA LEU A 311 13.93 7.12 -11.07
C LEU A 311 12.95 6.36 -10.17
N ILE A 312 11.67 6.40 -10.53
CA ILE A 312 10.68 5.40 -10.12
C ILE A 312 10.48 4.45 -11.31
N PRO A 313 10.94 3.18 -11.21
CA PRO A 313 10.70 2.18 -12.24
C PRO A 313 9.22 1.86 -12.35
N VAL A 314 8.72 1.77 -13.57
CA VAL A 314 7.34 1.36 -13.85
C VAL A 314 7.36 -0.13 -14.13
N THR A 315 6.76 -0.92 -13.23
CA THR A 315 6.64 -2.38 -13.41
C THR A 315 5.42 -2.65 -14.29
N SER A 316 5.63 -2.68 -15.60
CA SER A 316 4.56 -2.84 -16.58
C SER A 316 5.12 -3.27 -17.94
N ASP A 317 4.21 -3.64 -18.83
CA ASP A 317 4.52 -4.00 -20.20
C ASP A 317 4.49 -2.78 -21.11
N TYR A 318 5.57 -2.59 -21.87
CA TYR A 318 5.72 -1.52 -22.86
C TYR A 318 6.85 -1.84 -23.83
N THR A 319 6.91 -1.10 -24.93
CA THR A 319 8.04 -1.15 -25.86
C THR A 319 8.65 0.23 -26.00
N PHE A 320 9.94 0.31 -26.30
CA PHE A 320 10.54 1.58 -26.72
C PHE A 320 11.59 1.37 -27.80
N LYS A 321 11.75 2.39 -28.65
CA LYS A 321 12.76 2.42 -29.71
C LYS A 321 13.47 3.77 -29.68
N MET A 322 14.75 3.78 -30.01
CA MET A 322 15.52 5.01 -30.14
C MET A 322 15.87 5.28 -31.60
N THR A 323 15.73 6.55 -32.01
CA THR A 323 16.10 7.04 -33.33
C THR A 323 17.15 8.13 -33.18
N VAL A 324 18.28 7.97 -33.88
CA VAL A 324 19.32 9.00 -33.99
C VAL A 324 19.03 9.82 -35.23
N LYS A 325 18.95 11.14 -35.08
CA LYS A 325 18.70 12.08 -36.17
C LYS A 325 19.75 13.19 -36.21
N LYS A 326 20.03 13.69 -37.41
CA LYS A 326 20.77 14.95 -37.62
C LYS A 326 19.83 15.95 -38.28
N GLY A 327 19.43 16.98 -37.53
CA GLY A 327 18.33 17.84 -37.95
C GLY A 327 17.04 17.02 -38.16
N SER A 328 16.50 17.02 -39.38
CA SER A 328 15.31 16.21 -39.73
C SER A 328 15.62 14.86 -40.39
N SER A 329 16.90 14.55 -40.62
CA SER A 329 17.33 13.30 -41.26
C SER A 329 17.47 12.20 -40.21
N THR A 330 16.88 11.04 -40.46
CA THR A 330 17.11 9.85 -39.63
C THR A 330 18.40 9.19 -40.07
N GLU A 331 19.38 9.15 -39.16
CA GLU A 331 20.68 8.54 -39.40
C GLU A 331 20.69 7.07 -38.98
N TYR A 332 20.03 6.75 -37.85
CA TYR A 332 19.97 5.38 -37.36
C TYR A 332 18.69 5.10 -36.56
N ILE A 333 18.18 3.88 -36.67
CA ILE A 333 17.05 3.39 -35.85
C ILE A 333 17.51 2.14 -35.12
N MET A 334 17.42 2.17 -33.80
CA MET A 334 17.76 1.02 -32.96
C MET A 334 16.69 -0.06 -32.99
N PRO A 335 17.05 -1.33 -32.71
CA PRO A 335 16.09 -2.37 -32.40
C PRO A 335 15.11 -1.94 -31.31
N THR A 336 13.84 -2.33 -31.46
CA THR A 336 12.84 -2.15 -30.41
C THR A 336 13.20 -2.99 -29.20
N VAL A 337 13.19 -2.34 -28.03
CA VAL A 337 13.27 -2.99 -26.72
C VAL A 337 11.85 -3.28 -26.25
N THR A 338 11.60 -4.51 -25.85
CA THR A 338 10.35 -4.94 -25.21
C THR A 338 10.60 -5.13 -23.72
N VAL A 339 9.77 -4.49 -22.89
CA VAL A 339 9.80 -4.63 -21.44
C VAL A 339 8.56 -5.39 -21.00
N SER A 340 8.75 -6.41 -20.16
CA SER A 340 7.67 -7.10 -19.45
C SER A 340 7.93 -7.03 -17.95
N GLY A 341 7.04 -6.39 -17.20
CA GLY A 341 7.28 -5.94 -15.83
C GLY A 341 8.51 -4.99 -15.75
N LEU A 342 9.69 -5.54 -15.45
CA LEU A 342 10.98 -4.81 -15.46
C LEU A 342 12.05 -5.50 -16.33
N ASP A 343 11.71 -6.63 -16.95
CA ASP A 343 12.61 -7.40 -17.79
C ASP A 343 12.60 -6.84 -19.21
N ALA A 344 13.73 -6.26 -19.61
CA ALA A 344 13.93 -5.74 -20.96
C ALA A 344 14.57 -6.80 -21.85
N SER A 345 14.12 -6.90 -23.09
CA SER A 345 14.70 -7.77 -24.11
C SER A 345 14.67 -7.13 -25.49
N TRP A 346 15.68 -7.44 -26.30
CA TRP A 346 15.81 -6.95 -27.67
C TRP A 346 16.64 -7.90 -28.52
N THR A 347 16.61 -7.71 -29.84
CA THR A 347 17.55 -8.38 -30.75
C THR A 347 18.78 -7.50 -30.91
N GLY A 348 19.95 -7.99 -30.49
CA GLY A 348 21.21 -7.24 -30.63
C GLY A 348 21.62 -7.14 -32.10
N THR A 349 21.92 -5.93 -32.58
CA THR A 349 22.32 -5.71 -33.98
C THR A 349 23.69 -6.33 -34.27
N PHE A 350 24.66 -6.16 -33.36
CA PHE A 350 25.98 -6.77 -33.47
C PHE A 350 25.96 -8.29 -33.24
N SER A 351 25.36 -8.73 -32.14
CA SER A 351 25.37 -10.13 -31.73
C SER A 351 24.40 -11.02 -32.52
N GLY A 352 23.38 -10.46 -33.16
CA GLY A 352 22.35 -11.17 -33.93
C GLY A 352 21.43 -12.07 -33.10
N GLY A 353 21.58 -12.07 -31.77
CA GLY A 353 20.82 -12.87 -30.83
C GLY A 353 19.98 -12.03 -29.88
N THR A 354 19.16 -12.69 -29.06
CA THR A 354 18.38 -12.04 -28.00
C THR A 354 19.31 -11.58 -26.88
N GLN A 355 19.20 -10.31 -26.53
CA GLN A 355 19.85 -9.67 -25.39
C GLN A 355 18.80 -9.34 -24.33
N THR A 356 19.23 -9.23 -23.08
CA THR A 356 18.36 -8.92 -21.95
C THR A 356 18.98 -7.88 -21.02
N GLY A 357 18.12 -7.17 -20.29
CA GLY A 357 18.50 -6.20 -19.27
C GLY A 357 17.35 -5.92 -18.31
N LYS A 358 17.53 -4.90 -17.45
CA LYS A 358 16.50 -4.48 -16.49
C LYS A 358 16.16 -3.01 -16.71
N ALA A 359 14.87 -2.68 -16.76
CA ALA A 359 14.36 -1.33 -16.92
C ALA A 359 14.17 -0.61 -15.57
N ASN A 360 15.15 -0.74 -14.67
CA ASN A 360 15.15 -0.12 -13.34
C ASN A 360 16.30 0.89 -13.15
N GLY A 361 16.82 1.40 -14.27
CA GLY A 361 17.92 2.36 -14.32
C GLY A 361 18.38 2.55 -15.77
N TRP A 362 19.59 3.07 -15.94
CA TRP A 362 20.23 3.18 -17.26
C TRP A 362 20.45 1.79 -17.88
N LEU A 363 19.78 1.57 -19.01
CA LEU A 363 19.88 0.39 -19.85
C LEU A 363 20.81 0.69 -21.03
N GLY A 364 21.88 -0.10 -21.16
CA GLY A 364 22.75 -0.06 -22.34
C GLY A 364 21.96 -0.42 -23.60
N MET A 365 21.98 0.48 -24.58
CA MET A 365 21.24 0.33 -25.82
C MET A 365 21.98 -0.55 -26.83
N PRO A 366 21.27 -1.24 -27.74
CA PRO A 366 21.88 -2.12 -28.72
C PRO A 366 22.85 -1.36 -29.63
N GLY A 367 24.01 -1.95 -29.88
CA GLY A 367 25.05 -1.37 -30.74
C GLY A 367 25.28 -2.17 -32.02
N THR A 368 26.05 -1.59 -32.92
CA THR A 368 26.49 -2.22 -34.18
C THR A 368 27.91 -2.78 -34.12
N ALA A 369 28.65 -2.44 -33.07
CA ALA A 369 29.98 -2.96 -32.77
C ALA A 369 30.11 -3.26 -31.27
N GLN A 370 31.21 -3.92 -30.88
CA GLN A 370 31.51 -4.27 -29.50
C GLN A 370 32.94 -3.87 -29.15
N ASN A 371 33.15 -3.31 -27.96
CA ASN A 371 34.49 -2.95 -27.48
C ASN A 371 35.19 -4.16 -26.83
N ASP A 372 36.46 -3.99 -26.47
CA ASP A 372 37.28 -5.07 -25.85
C ASP A 372 36.74 -5.55 -24.49
N LEU A 373 35.84 -4.79 -23.85
CA LEU A 373 35.18 -5.13 -22.59
C LEU A 373 33.84 -5.85 -22.79
N GLY A 374 33.43 -6.07 -24.04
CA GLY A 374 32.16 -6.72 -24.36
C GLY A 374 30.95 -5.80 -24.36
N THR A 375 31.13 -4.47 -24.21
CA THR A 375 30.04 -3.50 -24.29
C THR A 375 29.73 -3.18 -25.75
N GLU A 376 28.47 -3.36 -26.15
CA GLU A 376 28.00 -2.92 -27.46
C GLU A 376 27.98 -1.38 -27.55
N TYR A 377 28.31 -0.83 -28.71
CA TYR A 377 28.25 0.60 -28.99
C TYR A 377 27.82 0.84 -30.44
N LEU A 378 27.27 2.02 -30.73
CA LEU A 378 26.91 2.43 -32.08
C LEU A 378 28.16 2.94 -32.79
N GLN A 379 28.60 2.24 -33.83
CA GLN A 379 29.80 2.60 -34.57
C GLN A 379 29.57 3.90 -35.37
N LYS A 380 30.58 4.77 -35.37
CA LYS A 380 30.56 6.08 -36.05
C LYS A 380 30.06 5.98 -37.49
N ASP A 381 30.59 5.02 -38.25
CA ASP A 381 30.29 4.86 -39.68
C ASP A 381 28.82 4.51 -39.98
N ASP A 382 28.04 4.07 -38.97
CA ASP A 382 26.64 3.70 -39.14
C ASP A 382 25.66 4.86 -38.99
N PHE A 383 26.10 6.01 -38.44
CA PHE A 383 25.19 7.13 -38.15
C PHE A 383 25.79 8.53 -38.29
N TYR A 384 27.11 8.68 -38.23
CA TYR A 384 27.74 9.99 -38.21
C TYR A 384 27.93 10.55 -39.63
N ASP A 385 27.08 11.50 -40.02
CA ASP A 385 27.16 12.26 -41.27
C ASP A 385 27.81 13.65 -41.08
N GLY A 386 28.98 13.68 -40.45
CA GLY A 386 29.76 14.91 -40.21
C GLY A 386 29.25 15.76 -39.03
N SER A 387 29.96 16.86 -38.76
CA SER A 387 29.71 17.65 -37.54
C SER A 387 28.32 18.29 -37.53
N GLY A 388 27.72 18.42 -36.35
CA GLY A 388 26.40 19.01 -36.17
C GLY A 388 25.70 18.54 -34.90
N CYS A 389 24.51 19.08 -34.66
CA CYS A 389 23.63 18.67 -33.59
C CYS A 389 22.91 17.36 -33.96
N TYR A 390 23.11 16.32 -33.15
CA TYR A 390 22.44 15.02 -33.25
C TYR A 390 21.45 14.84 -32.12
N SER A 391 20.23 14.45 -32.45
CA SER A 391 19.16 14.17 -31.49
C SER A 391 18.89 12.69 -31.34
N PHE A 392 18.71 12.25 -30.11
CA PHE A 392 18.43 10.89 -29.69
C PHE A 392 17.00 10.84 -29.17
N GLU A 393 16.08 10.43 -30.04
CA GLU A 393 14.65 10.41 -29.79
C GLU A 393 14.22 9.03 -29.31
N ILE A 394 13.64 8.93 -28.11
CA ILE A 394 13.05 7.70 -27.58
C ILE A 394 11.54 7.78 -27.75
N GLU A 395 10.96 6.82 -28.46
CA GLU A 395 9.51 6.62 -28.57
C GLU A 395 9.12 5.40 -27.74
N ILE A 396 8.21 5.58 -26.79
CA ILE A 396 7.69 4.53 -25.90
C ILE A 396 6.26 4.24 -26.30
N THR A 397 5.89 2.97 -26.39
CA THR A 397 4.50 2.52 -26.54
C THR A 397 4.07 1.75 -25.30
N ASN A 398 3.22 2.35 -24.46
CA ASN A 398 2.70 1.77 -23.23
C ASN A 398 1.54 0.79 -23.51
N GLN A 399 1.46 -0.30 -22.74
CA GLN A 399 0.27 -1.16 -22.69
C GLN A 399 -0.90 -0.46 -21.98
N TYR A 400 -0.61 0.23 -20.87
CA TYR A 400 -1.58 0.97 -20.06
C TYR A 400 -1.33 2.47 -20.18
N TYR A 401 -2.39 3.24 -20.42
CA TYR A 401 -2.31 4.71 -20.57
C TYR A 401 -3.61 5.36 -20.14
N ALA A 402 -3.53 6.62 -19.68
CA ALA A 402 -4.70 7.39 -19.30
C ALA A 402 -5.31 8.18 -20.47
N GLY A 403 -6.65 8.17 -20.59
CA GLY A 403 -7.40 8.99 -21.53
C GLY A 403 -7.36 8.51 -22.99
N ASP A 404 -7.85 9.36 -23.90
CA ASP A 404 -7.95 9.06 -25.35
C ASP A 404 -6.68 9.40 -26.15
N SER A 405 -5.63 9.90 -25.48
CA SER A 405 -4.49 10.58 -26.11
C SER A 405 -3.23 9.72 -26.13
N ALA A 406 -3.25 8.74 -27.03
CA ALA A 406 -2.11 7.95 -27.53
C ALA A 406 -1.32 7.11 -26.50
N THR A 407 -1.22 5.83 -26.79
CA THR A 407 -0.27 4.85 -26.22
C THR A 407 1.19 5.28 -26.29
N ILE A 408 1.52 6.42 -26.91
CA ILE A 408 2.88 6.78 -27.33
C ILE A 408 3.38 8.02 -26.59
N TYR A 409 4.50 7.86 -25.89
CA TYR A 409 5.29 8.95 -25.33
C TYR A 409 6.58 9.14 -26.16
N THR A 410 7.07 10.37 -26.28
CA THR A 410 8.32 10.66 -26.99
C THR A 410 9.15 11.69 -26.24
N SER A 411 10.44 11.41 -26.09
CA SER A 411 11.42 12.34 -25.53
C SER A 411 12.60 12.51 -26.49
N THR A 412 13.41 13.54 -26.29
CA THR A 412 14.59 13.80 -27.10
C THR A 412 15.67 14.48 -26.28
N ASN A 413 16.90 13.98 -26.38
CA ASN A 413 18.11 14.66 -25.94
C ASN A 413 19.04 14.87 -27.13
N SER A 414 19.77 15.98 -27.19
CA SER A 414 20.67 16.25 -28.30
C SER A 414 22.01 16.79 -27.85
N TRP A 415 23.04 16.48 -28.65
CA TRP A 415 24.41 16.96 -28.45
C TRP A 415 25.04 17.32 -29.79
N GLU A 416 25.87 18.35 -29.78
CA GLU A 416 26.76 18.66 -30.88
C GLU A 416 27.85 17.58 -30.93
N LEU A 417 27.95 16.89 -32.06
CA LEU A 417 29.03 15.94 -32.32
C LEU A 417 29.96 16.55 -33.36
N ASP A 418 31.21 16.78 -32.98
CA ASP A 418 32.26 17.26 -33.88
C ASP A 418 33.50 16.37 -33.73
N TRP A 419 33.61 15.37 -34.60
CA TRP A 419 34.64 14.35 -34.51
C TRP A 419 35.70 14.49 -35.58
N HIS A 420 36.95 14.66 -35.16
CA HIS A 420 38.09 14.71 -36.06
C HIS A 420 38.36 13.32 -36.66
N SER A 421 38.72 13.27 -37.94
CA SER A 421 38.91 12.00 -38.66
C SER A 421 40.16 11.23 -38.23
N GLU A 422 41.16 11.92 -37.66
CA GLU A 422 42.51 11.38 -37.43
C GLU A 422 42.97 11.44 -35.96
N ASP A 423 42.31 12.26 -35.13
CA ASP A 423 42.78 12.55 -33.78
C ASP A 423 41.64 13.04 -32.86
N SER A 424 41.15 12.14 -32.02
CA SER A 424 40.05 12.41 -31.07
C SER A 424 40.38 13.45 -29.99
N THR A 425 41.64 13.87 -29.84
CA THR A 425 41.99 14.99 -28.95
C THR A 425 41.63 16.35 -29.54
N GLN A 426 41.32 16.39 -30.84
CA GLN A 426 40.84 17.56 -31.57
C GLN A 426 39.33 17.52 -31.79
N ASP A 427 38.62 16.53 -31.22
CA ASP A 427 37.16 16.52 -31.21
C ASP A 427 36.64 17.76 -30.48
N GLY A 428 35.52 18.30 -30.96
CA GLY A 428 34.77 19.31 -30.23
C GLY A 428 34.19 18.74 -28.93
N GLU A 429 33.92 19.64 -27.98
CA GLU A 429 33.18 19.31 -26.78
C GLU A 429 31.76 18.89 -27.15
N MET A 430 31.23 17.85 -26.49
CA MET A 430 29.87 17.37 -26.74
C MET A 430 28.87 18.25 -26.00
N THR A 431 28.69 19.48 -26.48
CA THR A 431 27.78 20.45 -25.87
C THR A 431 26.33 20.12 -26.19
N THR A 432 25.44 20.36 -25.24
CA THR A 432 23.99 20.25 -25.47
C THR A 432 23.51 21.20 -26.57
N CYS A 433 22.54 20.71 -27.35
CA CYS A 433 21.80 21.42 -28.40
C CYS A 433 20.37 20.84 -28.44
#